data_AF-A0A9D8VQ39-F1
#
_entry.id   AF-A0A9D8VQ39-F1
#
_cell.length_a   1.000
_cell.length_b   1.000
_cell.length_c   1.000
_cell.angle_alpha   90.00
_cell.angle_beta   90.00
_cell.angle_gamma   90.00
#
_symmetry.space_group_name_H-M   'P 1'
#
loop_
_entity.id
_entity.type
_entity.pdbx_description
1 polymer ?
#
loop_
_entity_poly.entity_id
_entity_poly.type
_entity_poly.pdbx_seq_one_letter_code
_entity_poly.pdbx_strand_id
1 'polypeptide(L)'
;MGEKRRVRISEAIHVLEKNYLDILTVYEWADAMGYSRSHFCRIFKKEFGTNPKDKLKAFRLKLIKEEIRKNPQAIGYEIAVNTGLTDSKSLHKFLYTHFDKNLTTLKYDLAVG
;
A
#
# COMPACT_ATOMS: atom_id res chain seq x y z
N MET A 1 15.87 13.75 20.78
CA MET A 1 15.13 12.87 19.84
C MET A 1 14.83 11.59 20.60
N GLY A 2 13.56 11.32 20.94
CA GLY A 2 13.19 10.12 21.69
C GLY A 2 13.39 8.86 20.85
N GLU A 3 13.94 7.81 21.43
CA GLU A 3 14.12 6.52 20.76
C GLU A 3 12.73 5.93 20.48
N LYS A 4 12.32 5.86 19.20
CA LYS A 4 11.05 5.21 18.83
C LYS A 4 11.11 3.74 19.23
N ARG A 5 10.11 3.29 19.99
CA ARG A 5 10.01 1.88 20.42
C ARG A 5 9.94 0.97 19.19
N ARG A 6 10.86 0.00 19.10
CA ARG A 6 10.85 -1.00 18.03
C ARG A 6 9.65 -1.93 18.19
N VAL A 7 8.85 -2.04 17.14
CA VAL A 7 7.73 -2.97 17.04
C VAL A 7 8.26 -4.30 16.47
N ARG A 8 7.73 -5.44 16.92
CA ARG A 8 8.16 -6.76 16.42
C ARG A 8 7.88 -6.90 14.93
N ILE A 9 8.79 -7.50 14.17
CA ILE A 9 8.64 -7.63 12.71
C ILE A 9 7.39 -8.42 12.30
N SER A 10 6.96 -9.38 13.12
CA SER A 10 5.71 -10.14 12.95
C SER A 10 4.47 -9.24 12.88
N GLU A 11 4.50 -8.07 13.51
CA GLU A 11 3.40 -7.10 13.54
C GLU A 11 3.42 -6.12 12.35
N ALA A 12 4.39 -6.24 11.43
CA ALA A 12 4.56 -5.24 10.38
C ALA A 12 3.31 -5.08 9.50
N ILE A 13 2.62 -6.18 9.19
CA ILE A 13 1.38 -6.16 8.40
C ILE A 13 0.27 -5.45 9.17
N HIS A 14 0.12 -5.72 10.46
CA HIS A 14 -0.88 -5.06 11.31
C HIS A 14 -0.63 -3.56 11.42
N VAL A 15 0.64 -3.14 11.54
CA VAL A 15 1.01 -1.73 11.53
C VAL A 15 0.67 -1.06 10.20
N LEU A 16 0.92 -1.75 9.08
CA LEU A 16 0.50 -1.26 7.76
C LEU A 16 -1.02 -1.12 7.68
N GLU A 17 -1.77 -2.15 8.08
CA GLU A 17 -3.24 -2.15 8.04
C GLU A 17 -3.88 -1.07 8.92
N LYS A 18 -3.26 -0.71 10.05
CA LYS A 18 -3.78 0.35 10.92
C LYS A 18 -3.45 1.77 10.48
N ASN A 19 -2.35 1.96 9.77
CA ASN A 19 -1.81 3.28 9.43
C ASN A 19 -1.57 3.42 7.93
N TYR A 20 -2.38 2.73 7.12
CA TYR A 20 -2.12 2.67 5.68
C TYR A 20 -2.29 4.02 4.99
N LEU A 21 -2.99 5.00 5.56
CA LEU A 21 -3.07 6.34 4.98
C LEU A 21 -1.78 7.14 5.21
N ASP A 22 -1.05 6.85 6.29
CA ASP A 22 0.20 7.53 6.64
C ASP A 22 1.45 6.82 6.10
N ILE A 23 1.36 5.50 5.85
CA ILE A 23 2.48 4.68 5.35
C ILE A 23 2.46 4.64 3.82
N LEU A 24 2.90 5.70 3.15
CA LEU A 24 2.91 5.78 1.69
C LEU A 24 4.09 5.02 1.06
N THR A 25 5.18 4.86 1.82
CA THR A 25 6.47 4.32 1.38
C THR A 25 7.02 3.30 2.36
N VAL A 26 7.98 2.49 1.88
CA VAL A 26 8.73 1.56 2.74
C VAL A 26 9.55 2.28 3.81
N TYR A 27 9.93 3.55 3.57
CA TYR A 27 10.64 4.35 4.56
C TYR A 27 9.72 4.68 5.74
N GLU A 28 8.52 5.21 5.47
CA GLU A 28 7.52 5.51 6.51
C GLU A 28 7.10 4.24 7.24
N TRP A 29 6.98 3.11 6.55
CA TRP A 29 6.68 1.84 7.20
C TRP A 29 7.79 1.43 8.18
N ALA A 30 9.05 1.53 7.76
CA ALA A 30 10.18 1.20 8.62
C ALA A 30 10.25 2.16 9.83
N ASP A 31 10.01 3.46 9.60
CA ASP A 31 10.00 4.49 10.63
C ASP A 31 8.86 4.28 11.64
N ALA A 32 7.65 3.93 11.18
CA ALA A 32 6.53 3.55 12.04
C ALA A 32 6.83 2.31 12.90
N MET A 33 7.68 1.41 12.40
CA MET A 33 8.13 0.21 13.10
C MET A 33 9.36 0.44 14.01
N GLY A 34 9.98 1.61 13.96
CA GLY A 34 11.19 1.94 14.73
C GLY A 34 12.49 1.36 14.15
N TYR A 35 12.53 1.06 12.85
CA TYR A 35 13.70 0.52 12.17
C TYR A 35 14.24 1.48 11.11
N SER A 36 15.56 1.40 10.85
CA SER A 36 16.07 1.93 9.60
C SER A 36 15.49 1.15 8.41
N ARG A 37 15.27 1.83 7.29
CA ARG A 37 14.72 1.22 6.07
C ARG A 37 15.49 -0.04 5.64
N SER A 38 16.82 -0.01 5.64
CA SER A 38 17.66 -1.14 5.23
C SER A 38 17.51 -2.33 6.18
N HIS A 39 17.47 -2.08 7.50
CA HIS A 39 17.27 -3.13 8.49
C HIS A 39 15.87 -3.76 8.31
N PHE A 40 14.84 -2.92 8.22
CA PHE A 40 13.46 -3.35 8.01
C PHE A 40 13.32 -4.25 6.78
N CYS A 41 13.82 -3.82 5.61
CA CYS A 41 13.77 -4.63 4.39
C CYS A 41 14.38 -6.02 4.56
N ARG A 42 15.53 -6.12 5.24
CA ARG A 42 16.23 -7.38 5.46
C ARG A 42 15.43 -8.33 6.35
N ILE A 43 14.96 -7.85 7.51
CA ILE A 43 14.23 -8.70 8.46
C ILE A 43 12.81 -9.00 7.98
N PHE A 44 12.16 -8.07 7.28
CA PHE A 44 10.84 -8.27 6.69
C PHE A 44 10.88 -9.39 5.65
N LYS A 45 11.86 -9.37 4.73
CA LYS A 45 12.01 -10.43 3.73
C LYS A 45 12.26 -11.79 4.37
N LYS A 46 13.05 -11.83 5.45
CA LYS A 46 13.30 -13.06 6.20
C LYS A 46 12.02 -13.61 6.83
N GLU A 47 11.18 -12.75 7.39
CA GLU A 47 9.93 -13.11 8.07
C GLU A 47 8.82 -13.53 7.10
N PHE A 48 8.57 -12.73 6.05
CA PHE A 48 7.39 -12.85 5.19
C PHE A 48 7.69 -13.45 3.81
N GLY A 49 8.94 -13.78 3.50
CA GLY A 49 9.36 -14.34 2.20
C GLY A 49 9.29 -13.38 1.01
N THR A 50 8.75 -12.17 1.20
CA THR A 50 8.65 -11.12 0.17
C THR A 50 9.26 -9.82 0.66
N ASN A 51 9.66 -8.94 -0.26
CA ASN A 51 10.17 -7.63 0.14
C ASN A 51 9.01 -6.67 0.48
N PRO A 52 9.23 -5.70 1.39
CA PRO A 52 8.17 -4.81 1.84
C PRO A 52 7.60 -3.92 0.73
N LYS A 53 8.40 -3.59 -0.31
CA LYS A 53 7.91 -2.80 -1.46
C LYS A 53 6.84 -3.57 -2.22
N ASP A 54 7.06 -4.86 -2.48
CA ASP A 54 6.08 -5.71 -3.15
C ASP A 54 4.85 -5.95 -2.30
N LYS A 55 5.02 -6.17 -0.99
CA LYS A 55 3.88 -6.28 -0.07
C LYS A 55 3.05 -5.00 -0.03
N LEU A 56 3.68 -3.83 0.05
CA LEU A 56 2.99 -2.53 0.06
C LEU A 56 2.20 -2.31 -1.24
N LYS A 57 2.80 -2.61 -2.40
CA LYS A 57 2.09 -2.55 -3.70
C LYS A 57 0.87 -3.48 -3.74
N ALA A 58 1.04 -4.74 -3.33
CA ALA A 58 -0.07 -5.70 -3.32
C ALA A 58 -1.19 -5.26 -2.38
N PHE A 59 -0.84 -4.72 -1.22
CA PHE A 59 -1.80 -4.17 -0.26
C PHE A 59 -2.56 -2.97 -0.83
N ARG A 60 -1.87 -2.03 -1.48
CA ARG A 60 -2.49 -0.88 -2.16
C ARG A 60 -3.47 -1.32 -3.25
N LEU A 61 -3.08 -2.29 -4.09
CA LEU A 61 -3.99 -2.82 -5.10
C LEU A 61 -5.23 -3.46 -4.47
N LYS A 62 -5.08 -4.19 -3.36
CA LYS A 62 -6.21 -4.76 -2.61
C LYS A 62 -7.19 -3.65 -2.18
N LEU A 63 -6.69 -2.59 -1.54
CA LEU A 63 -7.52 -1.47 -1.11
C LEU A 63 -8.23 -0.77 -2.28
N ILE A 64 -7.52 -0.53 -3.39
CA ILE A 64 -8.12 0.06 -4.61
C ILE A 64 -9.27 -0.79 -5.13
N LYS A 65 -9.10 -2.11 -5.21
CA LYS A 65 -10.16 -3.02 -5.64
C LYS A 65 -11.34 -3.03 -4.68
N GLU A 66 -11.09 -2.99 -3.36
CA GLU A 66 -12.14 -2.93 -2.35
C GLU A 66 -12.93 -1.62 -2.44
N GLU A 67 -12.25 -0.49 -2.64
CA GLU A 67 -12.90 0.82 -2.79
C GLU A 67 -13.76 0.87 -4.05
N ILE A 68 -13.26 0.35 -5.16
CA ILE A 68 -14.04 0.22 -6.41
C ILE A 68 -15.27 -0.67 -6.20
N ARG A 69 -15.15 -1.78 -5.46
CA ARG A 69 -16.31 -2.66 -5.20
C ARG A 69 -17.35 -1.98 -4.31
N LYS A 70 -16.92 -1.19 -3.32
CA LYS A 70 -17.82 -0.43 -2.45
C LYS A 70 -18.55 0.67 -3.21
N ASN A 71 -17.83 1.38 -4.09
CA ASN A 71 -18.39 2.44 -4.91
C ASN A 71 -17.83 2.36 -6.35
N PRO A 72 -18.50 1.61 -7.25
CA PRO A 72 -18.05 1.48 -8.64
C PRO A 72 -18.00 2.80 -9.41
N GLN A 73 -18.78 3.79 -8.97
CA GLN A 73 -18.84 5.14 -9.55
C GLN A 73 -17.81 6.11 -8.96
N ALA A 74 -17.05 5.71 -7.93
CA ALA A 74 -16.04 6.55 -7.30
C ALA A 74 -15.06 7.10 -8.34
N ILE A 75 -14.76 8.39 -8.23
CA ILE A 75 -13.80 9.03 -9.13
C ILE A 75 -12.37 8.69 -8.72
N GLY A 76 -11.42 8.81 -9.64
CA GLY A 76 -10.03 8.42 -9.39
C GLY A 76 -9.37 9.15 -8.20
N TYR A 77 -9.83 10.37 -7.89
CA TYR A 77 -9.33 11.14 -6.76
C TYR A 77 -9.74 10.52 -5.43
N GLU A 78 -11.03 10.20 -5.26
CA GLU A 78 -11.58 9.55 -4.06
C GLU A 78 -10.89 8.21 -3.80
N ILE A 79 -10.75 7.40 -4.85
CA ILE A 79 -10.05 6.11 -4.76
C ILE A 79 -8.59 6.30 -4.33
N ALA A 80 -7.89 7.32 -4.85
CA ALA A 80 -6.51 7.57 -4.47
C ALA A 80 -6.39 7.90 -2.98
N VAL A 81 -7.12 8.92 -2.51
CA VAL A 81 -7.00 9.41 -1.13
C VAL A 81 -7.43 8.35 -0.11
N ASN A 82 -8.46 7.55 -0.42
CA ASN A 82 -8.94 6.50 0.49
C ASN A 82 -8.04 5.26 0.52
N THR A 83 -7.06 5.16 -0.38
CA THR A 83 -6.20 3.97 -0.49
C THR A 83 -4.73 4.28 -0.22
N GLY A 84 -4.41 5.49 0.24
CA GLY A 84 -3.04 5.93 0.56
C GLY A 84 -2.22 6.28 -0.68
N LEU A 85 -2.85 7.02 -1.59
CA LEU A 85 -2.25 7.67 -2.75
C LEU A 85 -2.66 9.15 -2.74
N THR A 86 -1.85 10.03 -3.31
CA THR A 86 -2.03 11.49 -3.14
C THR A 86 -3.12 12.07 -4.03
N ASP A 87 -3.27 11.51 -5.24
CA ASP A 87 -4.15 12.06 -6.27
C ASP A 87 -4.41 11.06 -7.42
N SER A 88 -5.31 11.41 -8.33
CA SER A 88 -5.64 10.60 -9.51
C SER A 88 -4.45 10.29 -10.42
N LYS A 89 -3.47 11.19 -10.55
CA LYS A 89 -2.27 10.97 -11.38
C LYS A 89 -1.37 9.91 -10.73
N SER A 90 -1.20 9.98 -9.42
CA SER A 90 -0.45 8.98 -8.65
C SER A 90 -1.10 7.60 -8.72
N LEU A 91 -2.44 7.52 -8.69
CA LEU A 91 -3.20 6.30 -8.90
C LEU A 91 -3.00 5.74 -10.31
N HIS A 92 -3.16 6.57 -11.34
CA HIS A 92 -2.92 6.16 -12.72
C HIS A 92 -1.50 5.61 -12.90
N LYS A 93 -0.49 6.36 -12.43
CA LYS A 93 0.91 5.94 -12.49
C LYS A 93 1.14 4.63 -11.75
N PHE A 94 0.58 4.47 -10.56
CA PHE A 94 0.71 3.25 -9.75
C PHE A 94 0.16 2.02 -10.47
N LEU A 95 -1.05 2.11 -11.04
CA LEU A 95 -1.68 1.01 -11.76
C LEU A 95 -0.90 0.63 -13.02
N TYR A 96 -0.51 1.63 -13.81
CA TYR A 96 0.23 1.41 -15.06
C TYR A 96 1.62 0.83 -14.80
N THR A 97 2.37 1.40 -13.84
CA THR A 97 3.76 1.02 -13.56
C THR A 97 3.89 -0.37 -12.94
N HIS A 98 2.87 -0.84 -12.23
CA HIS A 98 2.98 -2.07 -11.42
C HIS A 98 2.06 -3.20 -11.86
N PHE A 99 1.00 -2.90 -12.62
CA PHE A 99 -0.02 -3.88 -12.95
C PHE A 99 -0.46 -3.85 -14.41
N ASP A 100 0.13 -2.97 -15.25
CA ASP A 100 -0.23 -2.80 -16.67
C ASP A 100 -1.73 -2.58 -16.90
N LYS A 101 -2.35 -1.80 -15.99
CA LYS A 101 -3.78 -1.50 -16.00
C LYS A 101 -4.02 -0.01 -15.80
N ASN A 102 -5.13 0.48 -16.33
CA ASN A 102 -5.69 1.77 -15.94
C ASN A 102 -6.96 1.56 -15.08
N LEU A 103 -7.49 2.66 -14.52
CA LEU A 103 -8.67 2.61 -13.66
C LEU A 103 -9.91 2.06 -14.38
N THR A 104 -10.12 2.44 -15.65
CA THR A 104 -11.26 1.99 -16.45
C THR A 104 -11.23 0.48 -16.67
N THR A 105 -10.09 -0.06 -17.12
CA THR A 105 -9.90 -1.50 -17.32
C THR A 105 -10.07 -2.26 -16.00
N LEU A 106 -9.51 -1.73 -14.90
CA LEU A 106 -9.66 -2.36 -13.60
C LEU A 106 -11.13 -2.39 -13.12
N LYS A 107 -11.88 -1.30 -13.32
CA LYS A 107 -13.31 -1.26 -13.00
C LYS A 107 -14.11 -2.27 -13.83
N TYR A 108 -13.80 -2.36 -15.13
CA TYR A 108 -14.42 -3.33 -16.02
C TYR A 108 -14.15 -4.77 -15.54
N ASP A 109 -12.89 -5.14 -15.32
CA ASP A 109 -12.49 -6.47 -14.84
C ASP A 109 -13.21 -6.89 -13.54
N LEU A 110 -13.51 -5.93 -12.67
CA LEU A 110 -14.20 -6.17 -11.40
C LEU A 110 -15.73 -6.26 -11.53
N ALA A 111 -16.30 -5.81 -12.64
CA ALA A 111 -17.75 -5.86 -12.90
C ALA A 111 -18.18 -7.14 -13.64
N VAL A 112 -17.27 -7.75 -14.42
CA VAL A 112 -17.54 -8.97 -15.21
C VAL A 112 -17.02 -10.27 -14.58
N GLY A 113 -16.31 -10.21 -13.45
CA GLY A 113 -15.79 -11.38 -12.74
C GLY A 113 -16.42 -11.57 -11.37
#